data_AF-A0A816KHN6-F1
#
_entry.id   AF-A0A816KHN6-F1
#
_cell.length_a   1.000
_cell.length_b   1.000
_cell.length_c   1.000
_cell.angle_alpha   90.00
_cell.angle_beta   90.00
_cell.angle_gamma   90.00
#
_symmetry.space_group_name_H-M   'P 1'
#
loop_
_entity.id
_entity.type
_entity.pdbx_description
1 polymer ?
#
loop_
_entity_poly.entity_id
_entity_poly.type
_entity_poly.pdbx_seq_one_letter_code
_entity_poly.pdbx_strand_id
1 'polypeptide(L)'
;MCIPDAEPERNFGSKRRRGMFQADVSSSLYDTFHLNFSSSIPRPLLKNLASGTLHHSCSIESVHDQHLEDNLFSLSQHSVYAQLNDPSATGGDVEEIADGLFHVLETLGVVPVIRCPVGGAAEMVAVSLDTKLRHHLRLLSKNNNLMTTRPLLCIFDRNFDLAVGIQHDFRCRPLVHDLLGLKLNGLVIPGAQKKKILFLDTSSSDPFWSSNASLEFPQVASEIEAHLNKYKEDVEEVSRSTDLVGGGNTKHLMDAVNSLPELTDRKQVIDKHTNIATFLLGQIKERSLDVYTTKEKAMMMGGARINLTVELALREAEADTSAFQYLKKIKSLNVSLAASSSANSASRSNIVDWAGMLYDQ
;
A
#
# COMPACT_ATOMS: atom_id res chain seq x y z
N MET A 1 5.77 6.13 -22.72
CA MET A 1 5.91 4.70 -23.12
C MET A 1 6.38 3.92 -21.89
N CYS A 2 5.52 3.09 -21.30
CA CYS A 2 5.92 2.22 -20.17
C CYS A 2 6.47 0.91 -20.73
N ILE A 3 7.77 0.68 -20.58
CA ILE A 3 8.42 -0.60 -20.93
C ILE A 3 8.38 -1.48 -19.67
N PRO A 4 8.06 -2.79 -19.76
CA PRO A 4 7.97 -3.66 -18.59
C PRO A 4 9.37 -3.98 -18.05
N ASP A 5 9.59 -3.77 -16.75
CA ASP A 5 10.82 -4.16 -16.07
C ASP A 5 10.85 -5.68 -15.87
N ALA A 6 11.76 -6.33 -16.58
CA ALA A 6 12.27 -7.65 -16.23
C ALA A 6 13.59 -7.48 -15.47
N GLU A 7 13.56 -7.95 -14.22
CA GLU A 7 14.64 -8.15 -13.24
C GLU A 7 14.75 -7.18 -12.05
N PRO A 8 14.78 -7.72 -10.81
CA PRO A 8 14.84 -6.94 -9.58
C PRO A 8 16.30 -6.65 -9.19
N GLU A 9 16.44 -5.62 -8.35
CA GLU A 9 17.59 -5.31 -7.50
C GLU A 9 18.60 -4.24 -7.95
N ARG A 10 18.91 -3.42 -6.93
CA ARG A 10 19.84 -2.29 -6.83
C ARG A 10 19.30 -0.96 -7.34
N ASN A 11 19.71 0.10 -6.63
CA ASN A 11 19.46 1.54 -6.86
C ASN A 11 19.85 2.04 -8.27
N PHE A 12 19.22 1.49 -9.31
CA PHE A 12 19.49 1.75 -10.73
C PHE A 12 18.62 2.87 -11.32
N GLY A 13 17.70 3.43 -10.53
CA GLY A 13 16.60 4.26 -11.03
C GLY A 13 17.01 5.62 -11.62
N SER A 14 17.90 6.38 -10.98
CA SER A 14 18.09 7.79 -11.37
C SER A 14 19.14 7.98 -12.47
N LYS A 15 20.25 7.23 -12.50
CA LYS A 15 21.31 7.46 -13.52
C LYS A 15 20.93 6.98 -14.92
N ARG A 16 20.30 5.80 -15.03
CA ARG A 16 19.92 5.20 -16.31
C ARG A 16 18.75 5.94 -16.98
N ARG A 17 17.73 6.33 -16.20
CA ARG A 17 16.60 7.14 -16.70
C ARG A 17 17.04 8.51 -17.22
N ARG A 18 18.08 9.12 -16.62
CA ARG A 18 18.68 10.38 -17.11
C ARG A 18 19.43 10.20 -18.44
N GLY A 19 20.20 9.12 -18.57
CA GLY A 19 20.87 8.80 -19.83
C GLY A 19 19.87 8.58 -20.96
N MET A 20 18.72 7.96 -20.66
CA MET A 20 17.62 7.81 -21.61
C MET A 20 16.97 9.16 -21.97
N PHE A 21 16.65 10.01 -20.99
CA PHE A 21 16.09 11.34 -21.29
C PHE A 21 17.01 12.19 -22.18
N GLN A 22 18.32 12.21 -21.89
CA GLN A 22 19.28 12.94 -22.73
C GLN A 22 19.37 12.35 -24.14
N ALA A 23 19.31 11.03 -24.27
CA ALA A 23 19.26 10.37 -25.57
C ALA A 23 17.98 10.75 -26.34
N ASP A 24 16.82 10.73 -25.68
CA ASP A 24 15.52 11.06 -26.28
C ASP A 24 15.44 12.53 -26.72
N VAL A 25 15.99 13.44 -25.91
CA VAL A 25 16.14 14.87 -26.25
C VAL A 25 17.08 15.04 -27.44
N SER A 26 18.24 14.38 -27.43
CA SER A 26 19.22 14.50 -28.51
C SER A 26 18.73 13.96 -29.85
N SER A 27 17.82 12.97 -29.81
CA SER A 27 17.20 12.37 -30.99
C SER A 27 15.94 13.08 -31.46
N SER A 28 15.53 14.18 -30.77
CA SER A 28 14.35 14.99 -31.10
C SER A 28 13.09 14.13 -31.32
N LEU A 29 12.92 13.08 -30.51
CA LEU A 29 11.79 12.15 -30.65
C LEU A 29 10.45 12.81 -30.34
N TYR A 30 10.45 13.91 -29.59
CA TYR A 30 9.27 14.62 -29.15
C TYR A 30 9.52 16.14 -29.21
N ASP A 31 8.51 16.90 -29.63
CA ASP A 31 8.54 18.36 -29.63
C ASP A 31 8.45 18.94 -28.21
N THR A 32 7.77 18.24 -27.30
CA THR A 32 7.51 18.68 -25.93
C THR A 32 7.66 17.54 -24.93
N PHE A 33 8.22 17.84 -23.76
CA PHE A 33 8.40 16.91 -22.66
C PHE A 33 7.68 17.40 -21.40
N HIS A 34 6.90 16.50 -20.78
CA HIS A 34 6.37 16.66 -19.43
C HIS A 34 7.11 15.70 -18.50
N LEU A 35 7.88 16.24 -17.55
CA LEU A 35 8.72 15.45 -16.66
C LEU A 35 7.99 15.21 -15.34
N ASN A 36 7.55 13.99 -15.12
CA ASN A 36 6.95 13.60 -13.85
C ASN A 36 7.99 12.80 -13.06
N PHE A 37 8.49 13.37 -11.97
CA PHE A 37 9.36 12.70 -11.04
C PHE A 37 8.55 12.05 -9.93
N SER A 38 9.03 10.93 -9.42
CA SER A 38 8.44 10.25 -8.26
C SER A 38 9.00 10.78 -6.93
N SER A 39 9.88 11.77 -6.97
CA SER A 39 10.52 12.44 -5.83
C SER A 39 11.22 13.73 -6.30
N SER A 40 11.44 14.69 -5.40
CA SER A 40 12.04 15.97 -5.78
C SER A 40 13.44 15.77 -6.37
N ILE A 41 13.69 16.40 -7.52
CA ILE A 41 14.97 16.36 -8.20
C ILE A 41 15.97 17.35 -7.55
N PRO A 42 17.13 16.89 -7.04
CA PRO A 42 18.16 17.77 -6.50
C PRO A 42 18.55 18.89 -7.47
N ARG A 43 18.68 20.12 -6.98
CA ARG A 43 18.96 21.31 -7.81
C ARG A 43 20.17 21.18 -8.75
N PRO A 44 21.29 20.54 -8.37
CA PRO A 44 22.40 20.28 -9.31
C PRO A 44 21.98 19.39 -10.49
N LEU A 45 21.12 18.40 -10.26
CA LEU A 45 20.62 17.51 -11.29
C LEU A 45 19.62 18.20 -12.21
N LEU A 46 18.75 19.05 -11.66
CA LEU A 46 17.85 19.88 -12.46
C LEU A 46 18.63 20.84 -13.37
N LYS A 47 19.71 21.46 -12.86
CA LYS A 47 20.61 22.30 -13.67
C LYS A 47 21.29 21.52 -14.78
N ASN A 48 21.75 20.32 -14.50
CA ASN A 48 22.36 19.45 -15.52
C ASN A 48 21.34 19.03 -16.58
N LEU A 49 20.10 18.71 -16.17
CA LEU A 49 19.01 18.37 -17.08
C LEU A 49 18.68 19.55 -17.99
N ALA A 50 18.51 20.75 -17.42
CA ALA A 50 18.30 21.98 -18.17
C ALA A 50 19.46 22.26 -19.13
N SER A 51 20.71 22.11 -18.72
CA SER A 51 21.87 22.32 -19.59
C SER A 51 21.91 21.36 -20.79
N GLY A 52 21.41 20.13 -20.61
CA GLY A 52 21.32 19.14 -21.67
C GLY A 52 20.23 19.40 -22.70
N THR A 53 19.25 20.27 -22.40
CA THR A 53 18.16 20.61 -23.33
C THR A 53 18.35 21.95 -24.02
N LEU A 54 19.27 22.80 -23.57
CA LEU A 54 19.52 24.15 -24.13
C LEU A 54 19.88 24.18 -25.62
N HIS A 55 20.43 23.09 -26.15
CA HIS A 55 20.88 23.01 -27.54
C HIS A 55 19.89 22.30 -28.47
N HIS A 56 18.71 21.93 -27.98
CA HIS A 56 17.71 21.17 -28.72
C HIS A 56 16.39 21.94 -28.80
N SER A 57 15.63 21.72 -29.88
CA SER A 57 14.37 22.44 -30.14
C SER A 57 13.18 21.98 -29.28
N CYS A 58 13.39 21.07 -28.34
CA CYS A 58 12.33 20.53 -27.49
C CYS A 58 12.02 21.45 -26.31
N SER A 59 10.74 21.63 -26.01
CA SER A 59 10.28 22.37 -24.83
C SER A 59 10.03 21.43 -23.65
N ILE A 60 10.51 21.78 -22.44
CA ILE A 60 10.04 21.14 -21.20
C ILE A 60 8.90 21.99 -20.68
N GLU A 61 7.67 21.52 -20.86
CA GLU A 61 6.48 22.32 -20.56
C GLU A 61 6.06 22.23 -19.09
N SER A 62 6.27 21.07 -18.46
CA SER A 62 6.00 20.93 -17.04
C SER A 62 6.92 19.94 -16.35
N VAL A 63 7.16 20.20 -15.07
CA VAL A 63 7.87 19.32 -14.15
C VAL A 63 6.99 19.13 -12.92
N HIS A 64 6.55 17.91 -12.65
CA HIS A 64 5.69 17.59 -11.51
C HIS A 64 6.26 16.45 -10.67
N ASP A 65 5.96 16.48 -9.38
CA ASP A 65 6.22 15.39 -8.45
C ASP A 65 4.87 14.74 -8.10
N GLN A 66 4.66 13.46 -8.43
CA GLN A 66 3.39 12.74 -8.22
C GLN A 66 3.49 11.66 -7.14
N HIS A 67 2.50 11.57 -6.25
CA HIS A 67 2.42 10.56 -5.18
C HIS A 67 1.02 9.93 -5.07
N LEU A 68 0.96 8.66 -4.65
CA LEU A 68 -0.15 7.70 -4.83
C LEU A 68 -0.93 7.35 -3.55
N GLU A 69 -2.19 6.93 -3.77
CA GLU A 69 -3.30 6.48 -2.89
C GLU A 69 -3.76 7.41 -1.76
N ASP A 70 -5.10 7.50 -1.57
CA ASP A 70 -5.75 8.50 -0.72
C ASP A 70 -5.32 8.47 0.76
N ASN A 71 -4.87 7.31 1.29
CA ASN A 71 -4.53 7.15 2.72
C ASN A 71 -3.38 6.15 3.01
N LEU A 72 -2.66 5.66 2.00
CA LEU A 72 -1.56 4.71 2.17
C LEU A 72 -0.42 5.06 1.20
N PHE A 73 0.80 5.15 1.72
CA PHE A 73 1.97 5.35 0.88
C PHE A 73 3.11 4.42 1.31
N SER A 74 4.06 4.22 0.40
CA SER A 74 5.32 3.52 0.67
C SER A 74 6.47 4.32 0.10
N LEU A 75 7.56 4.42 0.87
CA LEU A 75 8.82 5.01 0.38
C LEU A 75 9.57 4.06 -0.57
N SER A 76 9.05 2.86 -0.82
CA SER A 76 9.65 1.83 -1.69
C SER A 76 11.08 1.43 -1.29
N GLN A 77 11.40 1.55 -0.01
CA GLN A 77 12.69 1.15 0.53
C GLN A 77 12.58 -0.26 1.10
N HIS A 78 13.33 -1.20 0.52
CA HIS A 78 13.34 -2.59 0.94
C HIS A 78 14.43 -2.83 1.97
N SER A 79 14.18 -3.79 2.89
CA SER A 79 15.16 -4.24 3.89
C SER A 79 15.64 -3.19 4.89
N VAL A 80 15.00 -2.02 4.95
CA VAL A 80 15.33 -0.92 5.88
C VAL A 80 15.37 -1.39 7.33
N TYR A 81 14.44 -2.25 7.74
CA TYR A 81 14.45 -2.81 9.09
C TYR A 81 15.74 -3.59 9.38
N ALA A 82 16.23 -4.40 8.43
CA ALA A 82 17.48 -5.14 8.61
C ALA A 82 18.68 -4.19 8.60
N GLN A 83 18.70 -3.22 7.69
CA GLN A 83 19.78 -2.23 7.55
C GLN A 83 19.92 -1.35 8.79
N LEU A 84 18.82 -0.82 9.32
CA LEU A 84 18.84 0.03 10.52
C LEU A 84 19.26 -0.73 11.79
N ASN A 85 19.08 -2.05 11.82
CA ASN A 85 19.48 -2.90 12.96
C ASN A 85 20.82 -3.61 12.72
N ASP A 86 21.49 -3.37 11.60
CA ASP A 86 22.83 -3.89 11.34
C ASP A 86 23.84 -3.13 12.23
N PRO A 87 24.70 -3.83 13.01
CA PRO A 87 25.74 -3.17 13.81
C PRO A 87 26.71 -2.28 13.01
N SER A 88 26.79 -2.49 11.70
CA SER A 88 27.59 -1.70 10.76
C SER A 88 26.83 -0.55 10.09
N ALA A 89 25.56 -0.30 10.47
CA ALA A 89 24.74 0.75 9.90
C ALA A 89 25.38 2.14 10.03
N THR A 90 25.37 2.90 8.94
CA THR A 90 26.02 4.22 8.84
C THR A 90 25.04 5.40 8.94
N GLY A 91 23.74 5.13 9.06
CA GLY A 91 22.69 6.15 9.18
C GLY A 91 22.19 6.74 7.85
N GLY A 92 22.70 6.31 6.69
CA GLY A 92 22.23 6.78 5.38
C GLY A 92 20.73 6.55 5.14
N ASP A 93 20.20 5.44 5.62
CA ASP A 93 18.77 5.11 5.46
C ASP A 93 17.85 6.09 6.21
N VAL A 94 18.30 6.66 7.33
CA VAL A 94 17.54 7.64 8.12
C VAL A 94 17.26 8.90 7.29
N GLU A 95 18.27 9.40 6.59
CA GLU A 95 18.14 10.60 5.76
C GLU A 95 17.21 10.37 4.57
N GLU A 96 17.31 9.20 3.92
CA GLU A 96 16.41 8.86 2.82
C GLU A 96 14.96 8.73 3.27
N ILE A 97 14.70 8.14 4.46
CA ILE A 97 13.35 8.08 5.03
C ILE A 97 12.83 9.49 5.32
N ALA A 98 13.66 10.35 5.94
CA ALA A 98 13.29 11.72 6.27
C ALA A 98 12.99 12.54 5.01
N ASP A 99 13.77 12.36 3.94
CA ASP A 99 13.50 12.97 2.63
C ASP A 99 12.16 12.46 2.07
N GLY A 100 11.92 11.15 2.08
CA GLY A 100 10.66 10.58 1.62
C GLY A 100 9.43 11.16 2.35
N LEU A 101 9.48 11.21 3.69
CA LEU A 101 8.42 11.81 4.50
C LEU A 101 8.26 13.32 4.24
N PHE A 102 9.37 14.04 4.03
CA PHE A 102 9.33 15.46 3.68
C PHE A 102 8.54 15.69 2.38
N HIS A 103 8.78 14.90 1.34
CA HIS A 103 8.06 15.02 0.06
C HIS A 103 6.57 14.68 0.18
N VAL A 104 6.21 13.70 1.01
CA VAL A 104 4.79 13.40 1.29
C VAL A 104 4.10 14.62 1.92
N LEU A 105 4.73 15.23 2.93
CA LEU A 105 4.18 16.42 3.60
C LEU A 105 4.13 17.65 2.69
N GLU A 106 5.14 17.82 1.83
CA GLU A 106 5.18 18.87 0.81
C GLU A 106 4.03 18.71 -0.20
N THR A 107 3.79 17.49 -0.66
CA THR A 107 2.70 17.16 -1.60
C THR A 107 1.33 17.43 -0.97
N LEU A 108 1.16 17.07 0.30
CA LEU A 108 -0.05 17.34 1.06
C LEU A 108 -0.19 18.82 1.44
N GLY A 109 0.86 19.63 1.28
CA GLY A 109 0.87 21.05 1.65
C GLY A 109 0.73 21.30 3.15
N VAL A 110 1.16 20.35 4.00
CA VAL A 110 0.95 20.41 5.46
C VAL A 110 2.25 20.47 6.25
N VAL A 111 2.18 21.10 7.44
CA VAL A 111 3.28 21.15 8.42
C VAL A 111 2.83 20.46 9.71
N PRO A 112 3.19 19.19 9.95
CA PRO A 112 2.66 18.43 11.07
C PRO A 112 3.37 18.76 12.38
N VAL A 113 2.73 18.50 13.51
CA VAL A 113 3.38 18.29 14.80
C VAL A 113 3.94 16.87 14.82
N ILE A 114 5.25 16.70 15.03
CA ILE A 114 5.90 15.39 15.01
C ILE A 114 5.92 14.78 16.43
N ARG A 115 5.60 13.48 16.51
CA ARG A 115 5.71 12.65 17.70
C ARG A 115 6.37 11.31 17.36
N CYS A 116 7.27 10.86 18.23
CA CYS A 116 7.96 9.57 18.09
C CYS A 116 8.39 9.02 19.47
N PRO A 117 8.63 7.71 19.60
CA PRO A 117 9.39 7.15 20.71
C PRO A 117 10.82 7.72 20.78
N VAL A 118 11.42 7.71 21.98
CA VAL A 118 12.80 8.15 22.22
C VAL A 118 13.79 6.97 22.14
N GLY A 119 15.01 7.22 21.69
CA GLY A 119 16.13 6.29 21.71
C GLY A 119 16.22 5.33 20.52
N GLY A 120 15.49 5.57 19.42
CA GLY A 120 15.38 4.67 18.27
C GLY A 120 15.51 5.36 16.91
N ALA A 121 15.33 4.60 15.82
CA ALA A 121 15.43 5.15 14.47
C ALA A 121 14.29 6.13 14.16
N ALA A 122 13.11 5.92 14.75
CA ALA A 122 12.00 6.88 14.67
C ALA A 122 12.39 8.28 15.15
N GLU A 123 13.18 8.41 16.23
CA GLU A 123 13.65 9.70 16.73
C GLU A 123 14.66 10.34 15.77
N MET A 124 15.60 9.56 15.23
CA MET A 124 16.58 10.06 14.26
C MET A 124 15.89 10.60 13.00
N VAL A 125 14.90 9.87 12.48
CA VAL A 125 14.07 10.31 11.35
C VAL A 125 13.29 11.58 11.71
N ALA A 126 12.67 11.63 12.89
CA ALA A 126 11.90 12.78 13.35
C ALA A 126 12.75 14.08 13.43
N VAL A 127 13.96 13.99 13.96
CA VAL A 127 14.90 15.13 14.08
C VAL A 127 15.36 15.61 12.70
N SER A 128 15.70 14.67 11.80
CA SER A 128 16.09 15.01 10.43
C SER A 128 14.93 15.67 9.67
N LEU A 129 13.72 15.11 9.77
CA LEU A 129 12.51 15.66 9.16
C LEU A 129 12.16 17.06 9.70
N ASP A 130 12.20 17.26 11.02
CA ASP A 130 11.95 18.58 11.63
C ASP A 130 12.95 19.64 11.11
N THR A 131 14.21 19.27 10.95
CA THR A 131 15.25 20.15 10.39
C THR A 131 14.92 20.56 8.96
N LYS A 132 14.52 19.60 8.10
CA LYS A 132 14.12 19.85 6.71
C LYS A 132 12.87 20.74 6.64
N LEU A 133 11.85 20.46 7.44
CA LEU A 133 10.62 21.26 7.51
C LEU A 133 10.90 22.70 7.96
N ARG A 134 11.72 22.92 8.99
CA ARG A 134 12.10 24.28 9.42
C ARG A 134 12.86 25.04 8.34
N HIS A 135 13.76 24.37 7.63
CA HIS A 135 14.47 24.98 6.51
C HIS A 135 13.49 25.40 5.41
N HIS A 136 12.58 24.50 5.01
CA HIS A 136 11.56 24.78 4.00
C HIS A 136 10.63 25.92 4.42
N LEU A 137 10.18 25.95 5.68
CA LEU A 137 9.34 27.04 6.19
C LEU A 137 10.04 28.39 6.16
N ARG A 138 11.35 28.46 6.40
CA ARG A 138 12.11 29.71 6.26
C ARG A 138 12.13 30.22 4.81
N LEU A 139 12.10 29.31 3.83
CA LEU A 139 12.01 29.66 2.41
C LEU A 139 10.59 30.12 2.05
N LEU A 140 9.56 29.43 2.58
CA LEU A 140 8.14 29.74 2.33
C LEU A 140 7.60 30.94 3.10
N SER A 141 8.16 31.29 4.27
CA SER A 141 7.71 32.42 5.11
C SER A 141 7.87 33.80 4.43
N LYS A 142 8.45 33.85 3.22
CA LYS A 142 8.37 35.01 2.33
C LYS A 142 7.00 35.16 1.65
N ASN A 143 6.20 34.09 1.60
CA ASN A 143 4.89 33.99 0.98
C ASN A 143 3.88 33.49 2.04
N ASN A 144 3.36 34.42 2.85
CA ASN A 144 2.44 34.15 3.95
C ASN A 144 1.16 33.43 3.49
N ASN A 145 1.00 32.17 3.90
CA ASN A 145 -0.28 31.49 4.12
C ASN A 145 -0.02 30.20 4.91
N LEU A 146 0.27 30.33 6.21
CA LEU A 146 0.42 29.17 7.07
C LEU A 146 -0.95 28.78 7.64
N MET A 147 -1.34 27.51 7.43
CA MET A 147 -2.56 26.91 7.97
C MET A 147 -2.63 27.06 9.51
N THR A 148 -3.81 27.39 10.03
CA THR A 148 -4.05 27.59 11.48
C THR A 148 -4.13 26.28 12.26
N THR A 149 -4.39 25.15 11.58
CA THR A 149 -4.44 23.80 12.17
C THR A 149 -3.33 22.92 11.61
N ARG A 150 -2.49 22.37 12.50
CA ARG A 150 -1.39 21.48 12.12
C ARG A 150 -1.78 20.02 12.39
N PRO A 151 -1.66 19.11 11.41
CA PRO A 151 -1.93 17.70 11.63
C PRO A 151 -0.87 17.06 12.53
N LEU A 152 -1.17 15.89 13.09
CA LEU A 152 -0.23 15.10 13.89
C LEU A 152 0.46 14.06 12.99
N LEU A 153 1.80 14.01 13.04
CA LEU A 153 2.59 12.93 12.44
C LEU A 153 3.21 12.09 13.55
N CYS A 154 2.80 10.83 13.63
CA CYS A 154 3.39 9.85 14.54
C CYS A 154 4.36 8.94 13.78
N ILE A 155 5.60 8.83 14.25
CA ILE A 155 6.63 7.96 13.68
C ILE A 155 6.94 6.86 14.69
N PHE A 156 6.87 5.60 14.27
CA PHE A 156 7.10 4.43 15.11
C PHE A 156 8.17 3.52 14.51
N ASP A 157 9.01 2.95 15.37
CA ASP A 157 9.86 1.81 15.00
C ASP A 157 9.03 0.54 14.90
N ARG A 158 9.34 -0.35 13.95
CA ARG A 158 8.64 -1.64 13.77
C ARG A 158 8.68 -2.52 15.03
N ASN A 159 9.68 -2.33 15.88
CA ASN A 159 9.84 -2.98 17.18
C ASN A 159 8.66 -2.77 18.14
N PHE A 160 7.86 -1.72 17.92
CA PHE A 160 6.67 -1.47 18.73
C PHE A 160 5.65 -2.61 18.65
N ASP A 161 5.48 -3.21 17.47
CA ASP A 161 4.58 -4.35 17.27
C ASP A 161 5.06 -5.23 16.11
N LEU A 162 6.01 -6.12 16.39
CA LEU A 162 6.47 -7.09 15.39
C LEU A 162 5.43 -8.16 15.05
N ALA A 163 4.45 -8.43 15.93
CA ALA A 163 3.49 -9.52 15.74
C ALA A 163 2.54 -9.23 14.57
N VAL A 164 2.12 -7.97 14.41
CA VAL A 164 1.27 -7.55 13.28
C VAL A 164 1.94 -7.79 11.91
N GLY A 165 3.28 -7.85 11.84
CA GLY A 165 3.99 -8.01 10.57
C GLY A 165 3.97 -9.43 10.03
N ILE A 166 3.52 -10.40 10.84
CA ILE A 166 3.62 -11.84 10.57
C ILE A 166 2.29 -12.57 10.81
N GLN A 167 1.31 -11.89 11.40
CA GLN A 167 0.00 -12.45 11.64
C GLN A 167 -0.78 -12.54 10.34
N HIS A 168 -1.50 -13.63 10.14
CA HIS A 168 -2.46 -13.75 9.05
C HIS A 168 -3.65 -12.81 9.31
N ASP A 169 -3.97 -12.04 8.29
CA ASP A 169 -5.14 -11.17 8.26
C ASP A 169 -6.10 -11.69 7.20
N PHE A 170 -7.34 -11.95 7.61
CA PHE A 170 -8.34 -12.64 6.79
C PHE A 170 -9.21 -11.67 5.97
N ARG A 171 -8.88 -10.37 5.99
CA ARG A 171 -9.43 -9.40 5.05
C ARG A 171 -8.89 -9.62 3.64
N CYS A 172 -9.68 -9.21 2.65
CA CYS A 172 -9.39 -9.46 1.24
C CYS A 172 -8.05 -8.87 0.77
N ARG A 173 -7.80 -7.58 1.03
CA ARG A 173 -6.55 -6.92 0.60
C ARG A 173 -5.28 -7.55 1.20
N PRO A 174 -5.20 -7.79 2.51
CA PRO A 174 -4.09 -8.53 3.11
C PRO A 174 -3.89 -9.93 2.52
N LEU A 175 -4.96 -10.72 2.36
CA LEU A 175 -4.86 -12.06 1.75
C LEU A 175 -4.34 -12.00 0.31
N VAL A 176 -4.81 -11.04 -0.49
CA VAL A 176 -4.29 -10.83 -1.85
C VAL A 176 -2.81 -10.45 -1.81
N HIS A 177 -2.42 -9.54 -0.92
CA HIS A 177 -1.02 -9.16 -0.78
C HIS A 177 -0.13 -10.36 -0.39
N ASP A 178 -0.54 -11.14 0.61
CA ASP A 178 0.25 -12.23 1.18
C ASP A 178 0.31 -13.48 0.30
N LEU A 179 -0.77 -13.80 -0.42
CA LEU A 179 -0.88 -15.04 -1.21
C LEU A 179 -0.63 -14.84 -2.70
N LEU A 180 -0.87 -13.64 -3.23
CA LEU A 180 -0.70 -13.33 -4.66
C LEU A 180 0.43 -12.32 -4.93
N GLY A 181 1.04 -11.74 -3.90
CA GLY A 181 2.19 -10.86 -4.04
C GLY A 181 1.84 -9.53 -4.72
N LEU A 182 0.85 -8.81 -4.18
CA LEU A 182 0.42 -7.52 -4.70
C LEU A 182 1.58 -6.51 -4.70
N LYS A 183 1.96 -6.02 -5.88
CA LYS A 183 3.02 -5.01 -6.06
C LYS A 183 2.54 -3.91 -6.99
N LEU A 184 2.59 -2.66 -6.52
CA LEU A 184 2.09 -1.50 -7.26
C LEU A 184 0.66 -1.75 -7.79
N ASN A 185 -0.19 -2.30 -6.93
CA ASN A 185 -1.57 -2.70 -7.26
C ASN A 185 -1.70 -3.76 -8.37
N GLY A 186 -0.59 -4.34 -8.85
CA GLY A 186 -0.56 -5.42 -9.82
C GLY A 186 -0.33 -6.77 -9.17
N LEU A 187 -0.99 -7.81 -9.69
CA LEU A 187 -0.78 -9.20 -9.30
C LEU A 187 -0.82 -10.13 -10.52
N VAL A 188 -0.30 -11.35 -10.35
CA VAL A 188 -0.43 -12.43 -11.32
C VAL A 188 -0.96 -13.65 -10.59
N ILE A 189 -2.03 -14.26 -11.10
CA ILE A 189 -2.57 -15.51 -10.54
C ILE A 189 -1.64 -16.67 -10.96
N PRO A 190 -0.98 -17.36 -10.01
CA PRO A 190 -0.15 -18.52 -10.31
C PRO A 190 -0.96 -19.63 -11.00
N GLY A 191 -0.36 -20.29 -12.00
CA GLY A 191 -0.99 -21.39 -12.73
C GLY A 191 -2.01 -20.97 -13.81
N ALA A 192 -2.27 -19.67 -14.02
CA ALA A 192 -3.08 -19.21 -15.13
C ALA A 192 -2.39 -19.48 -16.48
N GLN A 193 -3.14 -20.00 -17.47
CA GLN A 193 -2.61 -20.35 -18.80
C GLN A 193 -1.92 -19.19 -19.53
N LYS A 194 -2.33 -17.95 -19.23
CA LYS A 194 -1.65 -16.73 -19.68
C LYS A 194 -1.25 -15.94 -18.45
N LYS A 195 0.05 -15.62 -18.32
CA LYS A 195 0.57 -14.70 -17.30
C LYS A 195 0.11 -13.27 -17.61
N LYS A 196 -1.16 -12.97 -17.33
CA LYS A 196 -1.73 -11.64 -17.41
C LYS A 196 -1.57 -10.95 -16.05
N ILE A 197 -1.01 -9.74 -16.06
CA ILE A 197 -0.99 -8.88 -14.87
C ILE A 197 -2.39 -8.30 -14.70
N LEU A 198 -2.96 -8.49 -13.51
CA LEU A 198 -4.24 -7.93 -13.10
C LEU A 198 -3.97 -6.75 -12.17
N PHE A 199 -4.55 -5.60 -12.48
CA PHE A 199 -4.47 -4.41 -11.65
C PHE A 199 -5.73 -4.27 -10.77
N LEU A 200 -5.52 -3.98 -9.50
CA LEU A 200 -6.53 -3.76 -8.46
C LEU A 200 -6.48 -2.31 -8.03
N ASP A 201 -7.36 -1.50 -8.59
CA ASP A 201 -7.35 -0.05 -8.38
C ASP A 201 -8.35 0.33 -7.28
N THR A 202 -7.97 1.29 -6.45
CA THR A 202 -8.83 1.90 -5.42
C THR A 202 -9.63 3.10 -5.96
N SER A 203 -9.42 3.46 -7.23
CA SER A 203 -10.17 4.48 -7.96
C SER A 203 -11.47 3.94 -8.59
N SER A 204 -12.20 4.82 -9.28
CA SER A 204 -13.46 4.50 -9.98
C SER A 204 -13.34 3.41 -11.06
N SER A 205 -12.14 3.01 -11.45
CA SER A 205 -11.92 1.96 -12.46
C SER A 205 -12.22 0.55 -11.94
N ASP A 206 -12.21 0.34 -10.62
CA ASP A 206 -12.58 -0.92 -9.96
C ASP A 206 -13.45 -0.66 -8.72
N PRO A 207 -14.75 -0.40 -8.92
CA PRO A 207 -15.66 -0.09 -7.82
C PRO A 207 -15.85 -1.27 -6.85
N PHE A 208 -15.68 -2.50 -7.33
CA PHE A 208 -15.76 -3.68 -6.49
C PHE A 208 -14.58 -3.75 -5.52
N TRP A 209 -13.35 -3.57 -6.00
CA TRP A 209 -12.16 -3.58 -5.13
C TRP A 209 -12.23 -2.46 -4.09
N SER A 210 -12.59 -1.25 -4.54
CA SER A 210 -12.69 -0.07 -3.68
C SER A 210 -13.66 -0.27 -2.51
N SER A 211 -14.77 -0.96 -2.75
CA SER A 211 -15.81 -1.19 -1.74
C SER A 211 -15.53 -2.41 -0.84
N ASN A 212 -14.86 -3.44 -1.37
CA ASN A 212 -14.80 -4.76 -0.73
C ASN A 212 -13.39 -5.16 -0.25
N ALA A 213 -12.34 -4.41 -0.59
CA ALA A 213 -10.95 -4.76 -0.24
C ALA A 213 -10.68 -4.87 1.26
N SER A 214 -11.41 -4.12 2.10
CA SER A 214 -11.28 -4.13 3.56
C SER A 214 -12.19 -5.13 4.26
N LEU A 215 -13.09 -5.80 3.54
CA LEU A 215 -14.00 -6.79 4.12
C LEU A 215 -13.28 -8.11 4.43
N GLU A 216 -13.83 -8.86 5.38
CA GLU A 216 -13.40 -10.23 5.66
C GLU A 216 -13.72 -11.13 4.46
N PHE A 217 -12.85 -12.09 4.16
CA PHE A 217 -12.97 -12.93 2.96
C PHE A 217 -14.35 -13.59 2.73
N PRO A 218 -15.05 -14.10 3.77
CA PRO A 218 -16.40 -14.67 3.59
C PRO A 218 -17.44 -13.64 3.13
N GLN A 219 -17.29 -12.37 3.54
CA GLN A 219 -18.16 -11.29 3.11
C GLN A 219 -17.90 -10.95 1.64
N VAL A 220 -16.64 -10.92 1.21
CA VAL A 220 -16.29 -10.71 -0.20
C VAL A 220 -16.88 -11.78 -1.11
N ALA A 221 -16.87 -13.05 -0.68
CA ALA A 221 -17.53 -14.12 -1.43
C ALA A 221 -19.05 -13.87 -1.58
N SER A 222 -19.70 -13.36 -0.53
CA SER A 222 -21.12 -13.00 -0.55
C SER A 222 -21.40 -11.83 -1.49
N GLU A 223 -20.53 -10.81 -1.52
CA GLU A 223 -20.64 -9.67 -2.42
C GLU A 223 -20.42 -10.05 -3.90
N ILE A 224 -19.52 -10.99 -4.19
CA ILE A 224 -19.35 -11.54 -5.55
C ILE A 224 -20.65 -12.21 -6.00
N GLU A 225 -21.27 -13.01 -5.14
CA GLU A 225 -22.53 -13.69 -5.44
C GLU A 225 -23.67 -12.69 -5.68
N ALA A 226 -23.80 -11.67 -4.83
CA ALA A 226 -24.78 -10.60 -4.99
C ALA A 226 -24.61 -9.86 -6.32
N HIS A 227 -23.37 -9.49 -6.68
CA HIS A 227 -23.07 -8.82 -7.94
C HIS A 227 -23.37 -9.71 -9.15
N LEU A 228 -23.08 -11.01 -9.07
CA LEU A 228 -23.35 -11.99 -10.12
C LEU A 228 -24.85 -12.20 -10.33
N ASN A 229 -25.63 -12.29 -9.25
CA ASN A 229 -27.08 -12.44 -9.32
C ASN A 229 -27.73 -11.20 -9.93
N LYS A 230 -27.36 -10.01 -9.47
CA LYS A 230 -27.82 -8.75 -10.06
C LYS A 230 -27.45 -8.63 -11.54
N TYR A 231 -26.23 -9.04 -11.93
CA TYR A 231 -25.83 -9.08 -13.34
C TYR A 231 -26.73 -10.02 -14.18
N LYS A 232 -27.09 -11.19 -13.66
CA LYS A 232 -27.98 -12.13 -14.37
C LYS A 232 -29.38 -11.53 -14.57
N GLU A 233 -29.92 -10.88 -13.54
CA GLU A 233 -31.21 -10.18 -13.61
C GLU A 233 -31.18 -9.08 -14.68
N ASP A 234 -30.14 -8.23 -14.67
CA ASP A 234 -29.97 -7.15 -15.64
C ASP A 234 -29.85 -7.68 -17.10
N VAL A 235 -29.15 -8.81 -17.31
CA VAL A 235 -29.02 -9.46 -18.63
C VAL A 235 -30.36 -10.03 -19.11
N GLU A 236 -31.15 -10.63 -18.23
CA GLU A 236 -32.48 -11.13 -18.58
C GLU A 236 -33.44 -10.00 -18.94
N GLU A 237 -33.37 -8.87 -18.25
CA GLU A 237 -34.18 -7.68 -18.56
C GLU A 237 -33.86 -7.12 -19.95
N VAL A 238 -32.57 -7.01 -20.28
CA VAL A 238 -32.13 -6.60 -21.63
C VAL A 238 -32.61 -7.59 -22.68
N SER A 239 -32.50 -8.89 -22.40
CA SER A 239 -32.92 -9.96 -23.32
C SER A 239 -34.44 -9.96 -23.56
N ARG A 240 -35.25 -9.76 -22.52
CA ARG A 240 -36.71 -9.58 -22.65
C ARG A 240 -37.06 -8.33 -23.46
N SER A 241 -36.31 -7.24 -23.26
CA SER A 241 -36.50 -5.99 -24.00
C SER A 241 -36.18 -6.14 -25.49
N THR A 242 -35.26 -7.05 -25.85
CA THR A 242 -34.95 -7.39 -27.25
C THR A 242 -35.88 -8.43 -27.88
N ASP A 243 -36.58 -9.26 -27.09
CA ASP A 243 -37.53 -10.26 -27.63
C ASP A 243 -38.92 -9.68 -27.92
N LEU A 244 -39.27 -8.52 -27.34
CA LEU A 244 -40.51 -7.77 -27.62
C LEU A 244 -40.52 -7.06 -28.99
N VAL A 245 -39.55 -7.37 -29.86
CA VAL A 245 -39.30 -6.76 -31.18
C VAL A 245 -40.38 -7.10 -32.23
N GLY A 246 -41.49 -7.71 -31.84
CA GLY A 246 -42.71 -7.78 -32.64
C GLY A 246 -43.45 -6.43 -32.82
N GLY A 247 -43.08 -5.35 -32.12
CA GLY A 247 -43.79 -4.07 -32.29
C GLY A 247 -43.17 -2.83 -31.64
N GLY A 248 -42.43 -2.03 -32.42
CA GLY A 248 -42.65 -0.57 -32.46
C GLY A 248 -41.93 0.38 -31.48
N ASN A 249 -41.09 -0.07 -30.54
CA ASN A 249 -40.44 0.87 -29.58
C ASN A 249 -38.91 0.98 -29.77
N THR A 250 -38.48 1.79 -30.75
CA THR A 250 -37.07 2.05 -31.09
C THR A 250 -36.22 2.66 -29.96
N LYS A 251 -36.84 3.33 -28.98
CA LYS A 251 -36.14 3.88 -27.80
C LYS A 251 -35.58 2.79 -26.87
N HIS A 252 -36.40 1.79 -26.51
CA HIS A 252 -35.96 0.68 -25.65
C HIS A 252 -34.85 -0.15 -26.29
N LEU A 253 -34.87 -0.26 -27.62
CA LEU A 253 -33.83 -0.94 -28.39
C LEU A 253 -32.50 -0.16 -28.34
N MET A 254 -32.56 1.17 -28.45
CA MET A 254 -31.37 2.02 -28.33
C MET A 254 -30.78 1.97 -26.90
N ASP A 255 -31.62 2.01 -25.87
CA ASP A 255 -31.19 1.93 -24.47
C ASP A 255 -30.55 0.57 -24.14
N ALA A 256 -31.14 -0.53 -24.64
CA ALA A 256 -30.59 -1.88 -24.52
C ALA A 256 -29.24 -2.04 -25.24
N VAL A 257 -29.09 -1.46 -26.44
CA VAL A 257 -27.81 -1.48 -27.18
C VAL A 257 -26.74 -0.66 -26.46
N ASN A 258 -27.13 0.47 -25.83
CA ASN A 258 -26.23 1.34 -25.08
C ASN A 258 -25.75 0.72 -23.76
N SER A 259 -26.51 -0.20 -23.15
CA SER A 259 -26.14 -0.85 -21.88
C SER A 259 -25.26 -2.10 -22.05
N LEU A 260 -25.16 -2.68 -23.25
CA LEU A 260 -24.33 -3.86 -23.51
C LEU A 260 -22.83 -3.67 -23.20
N PRO A 261 -22.18 -2.54 -23.53
CA PRO A 261 -20.80 -2.27 -23.12
C PRO A 261 -20.65 -2.24 -21.60
N GLU A 262 -21.58 -1.59 -20.89
CA GLU A 262 -21.55 -1.49 -19.43
C GLU A 262 -21.72 -2.87 -18.76
N LEU A 263 -22.65 -3.69 -19.24
CA LEU A 263 -22.82 -5.07 -18.78
C LEU A 263 -21.57 -5.92 -19.04
N THR A 264 -20.91 -5.71 -20.19
CA THR A 264 -19.67 -6.40 -20.53
C THR A 264 -18.54 -6.02 -19.58
N ASP A 265 -18.35 -4.73 -19.31
CA ASP A 265 -17.33 -4.24 -18.38
C ASP A 265 -17.60 -4.72 -16.94
N ARG A 266 -18.86 -4.67 -16.51
CA ARG A 266 -19.28 -5.21 -15.21
C ARG A 266 -19.01 -6.71 -15.09
N LYS A 267 -19.29 -7.49 -16.15
CA LYS A 267 -18.95 -8.91 -16.20
C LYS A 267 -17.45 -9.13 -16.05
N GLN A 268 -16.61 -8.33 -16.72
CA GLN A 268 -15.15 -8.44 -16.60
C GLN A 268 -14.67 -8.18 -15.16
N VAL A 269 -15.25 -7.21 -14.46
CA VAL A 269 -14.95 -6.94 -13.04
C VAL A 269 -15.36 -8.14 -12.17
N ILE A 270 -16.55 -8.68 -12.36
CA ILE A 270 -17.04 -9.86 -11.62
C ILE A 270 -16.14 -11.08 -11.87
N ASP A 271 -15.83 -11.37 -13.13
CA ASP A 271 -14.98 -12.51 -13.51
C ASP A 271 -13.56 -12.35 -12.94
N LYS A 272 -13.00 -11.13 -12.96
CA LYS A 272 -11.70 -10.82 -12.33
C LYS A 272 -11.69 -11.18 -10.86
N HIS A 273 -12.64 -10.66 -10.08
CA HIS A 273 -12.69 -10.87 -8.63
C HIS A 273 -13.11 -12.29 -8.24
N THR A 274 -13.94 -12.96 -9.05
CA THR A 274 -14.27 -14.38 -8.89
C THR A 274 -13.03 -15.26 -9.04
N ASN A 275 -12.19 -15.00 -10.04
CA ASN A 275 -10.94 -15.73 -10.25
C ASN A 275 -9.95 -15.53 -9.08
N ILE A 276 -9.82 -14.29 -8.59
CA ILE A 276 -9.00 -13.99 -7.41
C ILE A 276 -9.53 -14.74 -6.18
N ALA A 277 -10.82 -14.63 -5.88
CA ALA A 277 -11.44 -15.30 -4.73
C ALA A 277 -11.31 -16.83 -4.79
N THR A 278 -11.48 -17.41 -5.99
CA THR A 278 -11.31 -18.85 -6.21
C THR A 278 -9.87 -19.29 -5.92
N PHE A 279 -8.87 -18.53 -6.38
CA PHE A 279 -7.48 -18.82 -6.09
C PHE A 279 -7.17 -18.71 -4.59
N LEU A 280 -7.63 -17.62 -3.94
CA LEU A 280 -7.46 -17.43 -2.50
C LEU A 280 -8.09 -18.57 -1.70
N LEU A 281 -9.30 -19.01 -2.05
CA LEU A 281 -9.97 -20.14 -1.40
C LEU A 281 -9.14 -21.42 -1.50
N GLY A 282 -8.50 -21.67 -2.66
CA GLY A 282 -7.58 -22.78 -2.85
C GLY A 282 -6.40 -22.72 -1.89
N GLN A 283 -5.72 -21.57 -1.83
CA GLN A 283 -4.56 -21.36 -0.94
C GLN A 283 -4.93 -21.40 0.55
N ILE A 284 -6.09 -20.85 0.93
CA ILE A 284 -6.61 -20.91 2.31
C ILE A 284 -6.78 -22.36 2.74
N LYS A 285 -7.42 -23.19 1.90
CA LYS A 285 -7.64 -24.62 2.18
C LYS A 285 -6.34 -25.42 2.22
N GLU A 286 -5.50 -25.26 1.20
CA GLU A 286 -4.23 -25.98 1.08
C GLU A 286 -3.31 -25.72 2.28
N ARG A 287 -3.30 -24.48 2.79
CA ARG A 287 -2.42 -24.06 3.89
C ARG A 287 -3.14 -23.97 5.25
N SER A 288 -4.42 -24.34 5.33
CA SER A 288 -5.25 -24.25 6.54
C SER A 288 -5.23 -22.87 7.22
N LEU A 289 -5.25 -21.79 6.42
CA LEU A 289 -5.06 -20.42 6.93
C LEU A 289 -6.20 -19.95 7.86
N ASP A 290 -7.39 -20.50 7.68
CA ASP A 290 -8.56 -20.30 8.55
C ASP A 290 -8.28 -20.78 9.99
N VAL A 291 -7.63 -21.93 10.12
CA VAL A 291 -7.23 -22.50 11.41
C VAL A 291 -6.14 -21.66 12.07
N TYR A 292 -5.10 -21.29 11.30
CA TYR A 292 -4.01 -20.44 11.81
C TYR A 292 -4.53 -19.09 12.27
N THR A 293 -5.32 -18.40 11.45
CA THR A 293 -5.82 -17.06 11.80
C THR A 293 -6.66 -17.08 13.09
N THR A 294 -7.53 -18.08 13.25
CA THR A 294 -8.35 -18.24 14.46
C THR A 294 -7.47 -18.41 15.71
N LYS A 295 -6.45 -19.27 15.60
CA LYS A 295 -5.50 -19.54 16.68
C LYS A 295 -4.65 -18.32 17.01
N GLU A 296 -4.14 -17.61 16.00
CA GLU A 296 -3.34 -16.39 16.15
C GLU A 296 -4.13 -15.29 16.87
N LYS A 297 -5.40 -15.05 16.46
CA LYS A 297 -6.30 -14.11 17.13
C LYS A 297 -6.51 -14.48 18.60
N ALA A 298 -6.72 -15.76 18.92
CA ALA A 298 -6.86 -16.22 20.30
C ALA A 298 -5.58 -15.97 21.14
N MET A 299 -4.40 -16.09 20.54
CA MET A 299 -3.14 -15.76 21.22
C MET A 299 -2.96 -14.26 21.44
N MET A 300 -3.48 -13.40 20.57
CA MET A 300 -3.40 -11.93 20.75
C MET A 300 -4.25 -11.48 21.93
N MET A 301 -5.38 -12.14 22.17
CA MET A 301 -6.29 -11.84 23.27
C MET A 301 -6.01 -12.65 24.54
N GLY A 302 -5.14 -13.67 24.46
CA GLY A 302 -4.96 -14.69 25.50
C GLY A 302 -3.64 -14.64 26.28
N GLY A 303 -3.67 -15.13 27.53
CA GLY A 303 -2.48 -15.34 28.37
C GLY A 303 -1.76 -16.68 28.12
N ALA A 304 -0.68 -16.96 28.87
CA ALA A 304 0.22 -18.11 28.67
C ALA A 304 -0.45 -19.49 28.57
N ARG A 305 -1.62 -19.68 29.21
CA ARG A 305 -2.40 -20.93 29.17
C ARG A 305 -3.00 -21.22 27.79
N ILE A 306 -3.40 -20.19 27.06
CA ILE A 306 -4.01 -20.33 25.72
C ILE A 306 -2.95 -20.79 24.70
N ASN A 307 -1.71 -20.33 24.85
CA ASN A 307 -0.61 -20.74 23.98
C ASN A 307 -0.35 -22.26 24.04
N LEU A 308 -0.45 -22.88 25.22
CA LEU A 308 -0.25 -24.33 25.36
C LEU A 308 -1.36 -25.13 24.70
N THR A 309 -2.62 -24.73 24.89
CA THR A 309 -3.78 -25.38 24.26
C THR A 309 -3.73 -25.27 22.74
N VAL A 310 -3.32 -24.12 22.22
CA VAL A 310 -3.18 -23.91 20.77
C VAL A 310 -2.05 -24.75 20.18
N GLU A 311 -0.92 -24.88 20.88
CA GLU A 311 0.19 -25.74 20.46
C GLU A 311 -0.23 -27.21 20.37
N LEU A 312 -0.96 -27.72 21.37
CA LEU A 312 -1.49 -29.08 21.37
C LEU A 312 -2.47 -29.31 20.21
N ALA A 313 -3.42 -28.39 20.01
CA ALA A 313 -4.39 -28.49 18.92
C ALA A 313 -3.76 -28.35 17.53
N LEU A 314 -2.57 -27.72 17.39
CA LEU A 314 -1.84 -27.69 16.11
C LEU A 314 -1.15 -29.03 15.84
N ARG A 315 -0.54 -29.62 16.87
CA ARG A 315 0.10 -30.94 16.76
C ARG A 315 -0.92 -32.04 16.47
N GLU A 316 -2.09 -31.99 17.10
CA GLU A 316 -3.19 -32.94 16.85
C GLU A 316 -3.76 -32.82 15.42
N ALA A 317 -3.73 -31.62 14.83
CA ALA A 317 -4.18 -31.38 13.46
C ALA A 317 -3.08 -31.65 12.41
N GLU A 318 -1.92 -32.19 12.81
CA GLU A 318 -0.73 -32.36 11.96
C GLU A 318 -0.31 -31.08 11.21
N ALA A 319 -0.65 -29.92 11.77
CA ALA A 319 -0.36 -28.61 11.18
C ALA A 319 1.09 -28.19 11.45
N ASP A 320 1.73 -27.51 10.50
CA ASP A 320 3.07 -26.93 10.71
C ASP A 320 3.04 -25.95 11.89
N THR A 321 3.98 -26.12 12.83
CA THR A 321 4.08 -25.29 14.04
C THR A 321 5.16 -24.22 13.94
N SER A 322 5.88 -24.14 12.81
CA SER A 322 7.01 -23.21 12.64
C SER A 322 6.57 -21.75 12.80
N ALA A 323 5.47 -21.36 12.12
CA ALA A 323 4.87 -20.03 12.25
C ALA A 323 4.41 -19.75 13.69
N PHE A 324 3.82 -20.76 14.34
CA PHE A 324 3.37 -20.68 15.73
C PHE A 324 4.53 -20.41 16.71
N GLN A 325 5.64 -21.14 16.59
CA GLN A 325 6.82 -20.94 17.44
C GLN A 325 7.46 -19.57 17.22
N TYR A 326 7.47 -19.09 15.98
CA TYR A 326 8.00 -17.77 15.63
C TYR A 326 7.19 -16.63 16.27
N LEU A 327 5.86 -16.65 16.15
CA LEU A 327 4.96 -15.69 16.81
C LEU A 327 5.13 -15.67 18.33
N LYS A 328 5.20 -16.85 18.95
CA LYS A 328 5.43 -17.01 20.41
C LYS A 328 6.75 -16.37 20.84
N LYS A 329 7.82 -16.60 20.08
CA LYS A 329 9.14 -16.02 20.33
C LYS A 329 9.11 -14.49 20.20
N ILE A 330 8.47 -13.95 19.17
CA ILE A 330 8.39 -12.50 18.95
C ILE A 330 7.59 -11.80 20.04
N LYS A 331 6.45 -12.36 20.47
CA LYS A 331 5.70 -11.78 21.59
C LYS A 331 6.53 -11.75 22.88
N SER A 332 7.26 -12.83 23.17
CA SER A 332 8.14 -12.86 24.34
C SER A 332 9.25 -11.80 24.26
N LEU A 333 9.78 -11.54 23.05
CA LEU A 333 10.77 -10.50 22.81
C LEU A 333 10.17 -9.11 22.98
N ASN A 334 8.97 -8.84 22.44
CA ASN A 334 8.30 -7.54 22.59
C ASN A 334 8.00 -7.21 24.06
N VAL A 335 7.55 -8.19 24.85
CA VAL A 335 7.34 -7.99 26.30
C VAL A 335 8.66 -7.67 27.01
N SER A 336 9.74 -8.38 26.66
CA SER A 336 11.06 -8.13 27.23
C SER A 336 11.61 -6.76 26.84
N LEU A 337 11.38 -6.32 25.59
CA LEU A 337 11.82 -5.04 25.07
C LEU A 337 11.01 -3.87 25.65
N ALA A 338 9.69 -4.05 25.84
CA ALA A 338 8.82 -3.11 26.54
C ALA A 338 9.22 -2.98 28.03
N ALA A 339 9.59 -4.09 28.67
CA ALA A 339 10.07 -4.08 30.05
C ALA A 339 11.47 -3.43 30.20
N SER A 340 12.39 -3.64 29.25
CA SER A 340 13.72 -3.03 29.28
C SER A 340 13.69 -1.52 28.99
N SER A 341 12.79 -1.07 28.11
CA SER A 341 12.54 0.36 27.88
C SER A 341 11.78 1.04 29.04
N SER A 342 11.03 0.27 29.85
CA SER A 342 10.44 0.73 31.11
C SER A 342 11.46 0.87 32.25
N ALA A 343 12.59 0.16 32.22
CA ALA A 343 13.58 0.16 33.30
C ALA A 343 14.49 1.40 33.29
N ASN A 344 14.55 2.14 32.17
CA ASN A 344 15.45 3.28 31.98
C ASN A 344 14.77 4.67 32.02
N SER A 345 13.48 4.79 32.38
CA SER A 345 12.83 6.09 32.54
C SER A 345 12.00 6.18 33.82
N ALA A 346 12.66 6.58 34.91
CA ALA A 346 11.98 7.10 36.10
C ALA A 346 11.40 8.49 35.79
N SER A 347 10.32 8.54 34.99
CA SER A 347 9.37 9.67 34.86
C SER A 347 8.38 9.39 33.73
N ARG A 348 7.33 8.61 34.01
CA ARG A 348 6.17 8.49 33.12
C ARG A 348 4.88 8.73 33.89
N SER A 349 4.53 10.00 34.05
CA SER A 349 3.12 10.38 34.04
C SER A 349 2.67 10.52 32.58
N ASN A 350 1.66 9.73 32.21
CA ASN A 350 0.61 10.08 31.25
C ASN A 350 0.91 9.96 29.73
N ILE A 351 1.22 8.76 29.24
CA ILE A 351 0.97 8.42 27.82
C ILE A 351 -0.05 7.28 27.63
N VAL A 352 -0.24 6.43 28.65
CA VAL A 352 -1.25 5.36 28.64
C VAL A 352 -2.67 5.92 28.87
N ASP A 353 -2.80 7.06 29.55
CA ASP A 353 -4.09 7.73 29.80
C ASP A 353 -4.77 8.27 28.53
N TRP A 354 -3.99 8.65 27.51
CA TRP A 354 -4.56 9.28 26.30
C TRP A 354 -5.25 8.27 25.37
N ALA A 355 -4.86 7.00 25.43
CA ALA A 355 -5.48 5.94 24.64
C ALA A 355 -6.85 5.54 25.21
N GLY A 356 -7.08 5.69 26.52
CA GLY A 356 -8.38 5.44 27.15
C GLY A 356 -9.42 6.53 26.84
N MET A 357 -9.00 7.79 26.75
CA MET A 357 -9.91 8.92 26.50
C MET A 357 -10.42 9.03 25.05
N LEU A 358 -9.83 8.31 24.10
CA LEU A 358 -10.27 8.31 22.69
C LEU A 358 -11.29 7.22 22.36
N TYR A 359 -11.49 6.25 23.24
CA TYR A 359 -12.41 5.12 23.02
C TYR A 359 -13.63 5.10 23.96
N ASP A 360 -13.72 6.03 24.91
CA ASP A 360 -14.92 6.27 25.71
C ASP A 360 -15.41 7.72 25.51
N GLN A 361 -16.03 7.99 24.36
CA GLN A 361 -17.15 8.95 24.21
C GLN A 361 -18.10 8.50 23.11
#